data_AF-A0A345NL61-F1
#
_entry.id   AF-A0A345NL61-F1
#
_cell.length_a   1.000
_cell.length_b   1.000
_cell.length_c   1.000
_cell.angle_alpha   90.00
_cell.angle_beta   90.00
_cell.angle_gamma   90.00
#
_symmetry.space_group_name_H-M   'P 1'
#
loop_
_entity.id
_entity.type
_entity.pdbx_description
1 polymer ?
#
loop_
_entity_poly.entity_id
_entity_poly.type
_entity_poly.pdbx_seq_one_letter_code
_entity_poly.pdbx_strand_id
1 'polypeptide(L)'
;MDRTRIAVPLLGVFAAVLLSGCIAGEVPERGGGIGVSVDAQERAVVVVHACEPAPLTVSLALGREGLAPGETNEAVGAWTASAPVAATTELALHDPGAGWEGDPVELLGARSYVADGSVGGQGSLGTVAFRYADLARMEPGSVYVNGTDPDAVEMVRLSVEEFASRACPS
;
A
#
# COMPACT_ATOMS: atom_id res chain seq x y z
N MET A 1 -6.25 61.17 52.22
CA MET A 1 -7.71 61.09 52.09
C MET A 1 -8.03 61.32 50.63
N ASP A 2 -8.33 60.27 49.88
CA ASP A 2 -9.40 60.37 48.87
C ASP A 2 -9.97 58.98 48.61
N ARG A 3 -11.27 58.87 48.83
CA ARG A 3 -12.14 57.73 48.48
C ARG A 3 -12.59 57.96 47.04
N THR A 4 -12.97 56.87 46.35
CA THR A 4 -14.12 56.75 45.40
C THR A 4 -13.76 55.66 44.37
N ARG A 5 -14.15 54.40 44.61
CA ARG A 5 -15.42 53.72 44.25
C ARG A 5 -15.58 53.37 42.76
N ILE A 6 -15.33 52.09 42.46
CA ILE A 6 -16.19 51.09 41.79
C ILE A 6 -16.98 51.54 40.55
N ALA A 7 -16.71 50.88 39.41
CA ALA A 7 -17.73 50.46 38.44
C ALA A 7 -17.28 49.22 37.64
N VAL A 8 -17.72 48.04 38.10
CA VAL A 8 -18.03 46.82 37.32
C VAL A 8 -19.57 46.84 37.18
N PRO A 9 -20.29 46.34 36.16
CA PRO A 9 -19.96 45.40 35.05
C PRO A 9 -20.54 45.83 33.67
N LEU A 10 -20.34 45.07 32.59
CA LEU A 10 -21.45 44.49 31.79
C LEU A 10 -20.98 43.55 30.68
N LEU A 11 -21.74 42.47 30.55
CA LEU A 11 -21.89 41.46 29.50
C LEU A 11 -21.34 41.80 28.09
N GLY A 12 -20.58 40.84 27.56
CA GLY A 12 -20.39 40.61 26.13
C GLY A 12 -20.14 39.12 25.86
N VAL A 13 -21.17 38.30 25.99
CA VAL A 13 -21.14 36.89 25.54
C VAL A 13 -21.19 36.90 24.02
N PHE A 14 -20.03 36.80 23.36
CA PHE A 14 -19.96 36.41 21.96
C PHE A 14 -19.81 34.90 21.87
N ALA A 15 -20.94 34.22 21.75
CA ALA A 15 -21.01 32.85 21.27
C ALA A 15 -20.73 32.86 19.76
N ALA A 16 -19.47 32.65 19.36
CA ALA A 16 -19.12 32.31 17.98
C ALA A 16 -19.22 30.79 17.81
N VAL A 17 -20.43 30.39 17.44
CA VAL A 17 -20.89 29.06 17.07
C VAL A 17 -20.19 28.59 15.79
N LEU A 18 -19.62 27.38 15.87
CA LEU A 18 -19.47 26.34 14.85
C LEU A 18 -18.78 26.71 13.52
N LEU A 19 -17.65 26.06 13.27
CA LEU A 19 -17.38 25.21 12.10
C LEU A 19 -15.91 24.76 12.16
N SER A 20 -15.50 24.08 13.22
CA SER A 20 -14.42 23.09 13.08
C SER A 20 -15.02 21.90 12.35
N GLY A 21 -15.37 22.11 11.08
CA GLY A 21 -15.59 21.03 10.16
C GLY A 21 -14.32 20.23 10.20
N CYS A 22 -14.38 19.05 10.80
CA CYS A 22 -13.53 17.96 10.36
C CYS A 22 -13.83 17.86 8.86
N ILE A 23 -13.03 18.57 8.05
CA ILE A 23 -12.79 18.19 6.67
C ILE A 23 -12.31 16.76 6.83
N ALA A 24 -13.24 15.82 6.73
CA ALA A 24 -12.94 14.45 6.44
C ALA A 24 -12.19 14.57 5.13
N GLY A 25 -10.86 14.68 5.23
CA GLY A 25 -10.00 14.70 4.06
C GLY A 25 -10.41 13.49 3.29
N GLU A 26 -10.89 13.71 2.06
CA GLU A 26 -11.29 12.64 1.17
C GLU A 26 -10.13 11.65 1.17
N VAL A 27 -10.34 10.49 1.80
CA VAL A 27 -9.36 9.43 1.75
C VAL A 27 -9.30 9.11 0.27
N PRO A 28 -8.16 9.34 -0.41
CA PRO A 28 -8.10 9.13 -1.84
C PRO A 28 -8.59 7.72 -2.11
N GLU A 29 -9.59 7.61 -2.98
CA GLU A 29 -10.15 6.32 -3.35
C GLU A 29 -8.99 5.43 -3.78
N ARG A 30 -8.82 4.28 -3.12
CA ARG A 30 -7.80 3.33 -3.53
C ARG A 30 -8.21 2.83 -4.90
N GLY A 31 -7.36 3.05 -5.89
CA GLY A 31 -7.59 2.52 -7.23
C GLY A 31 -7.40 1.01 -7.33
N GLY A 32 -7.19 0.31 -6.20
CA GLY A 32 -7.04 -1.14 -6.13
C GLY A 32 -6.20 -1.63 -4.95
N GLY A 33 -5.51 -2.75 -5.14
CA GLY A 33 -4.74 -3.44 -4.12
C GLY A 33 -3.49 -4.15 -4.68
N ILE A 34 -2.49 -4.36 -3.81
CA ILE A 34 -1.30 -5.17 -4.08
C ILE A 34 -1.10 -6.21 -2.97
N GLY A 35 -0.61 -7.39 -3.35
CA GLY A 35 -0.21 -8.47 -2.47
C GLY A 35 0.88 -9.32 -3.09
N VAL A 36 1.30 -10.36 -2.38
CA VAL A 36 2.30 -11.33 -2.82
C VAL A 36 1.71 -12.74 -2.78
N SER A 37 2.12 -13.57 -3.71
CA SER A 37 1.75 -14.98 -3.85
C SER A 37 2.99 -15.78 -4.27
N VAL A 38 2.83 -17.08 -4.45
CA VAL A 38 3.81 -17.95 -5.07
C VAL A 38 3.21 -18.70 -6.25
N ASP A 39 4.01 -18.93 -7.29
CA ASP A 39 3.65 -19.79 -8.41
C ASP A 39 3.72 -21.28 -8.03
N ALA A 40 3.39 -22.16 -8.98
CA ALA A 40 3.47 -23.62 -8.77
C ALA A 40 4.91 -24.15 -8.57
N GLN A 41 5.93 -23.32 -8.75
CA GLN A 41 7.33 -23.59 -8.47
C GLN A 41 7.81 -22.89 -7.18
N GLU A 42 6.90 -22.38 -6.36
CA GLU A 42 7.18 -21.66 -5.11
C GLU A 42 7.98 -20.36 -5.30
N ARG A 43 7.92 -19.76 -6.49
CA ARG A 43 8.59 -18.49 -6.80
C ARG A 43 7.65 -17.31 -6.60
N ALA A 44 8.20 -16.18 -6.18
CA ALA A 44 7.42 -15.00 -5.85
C ALA A 44 6.66 -14.43 -7.06
N VAL A 45 5.39 -14.15 -6.83
CA VAL A 45 4.48 -13.48 -7.74
C VAL A 45 3.89 -12.27 -7.02
N VAL A 46 3.96 -11.09 -7.62
CA VAL A 46 3.22 -9.92 -7.14
C VAL A 46 1.82 -9.99 -7.74
N VAL A 47 0.79 -9.90 -6.89
CA VAL A 47 -0.61 -9.89 -7.32
C VAL A 47 -1.13 -8.48 -7.18
N VAL A 48 -1.63 -7.90 -8.26
CA VAL A 48 -2.24 -6.57 -8.26
C VAL A 48 -3.67 -6.66 -8.71
N HIS A 49 -4.54 -5.83 -8.16
CA HIS A 49 -5.92 -5.67 -8.59
C HIS A 49 -6.19 -4.20 -8.78
N ALA A 50 -6.81 -3.82 -9.90
CA ALA A 50 -7.24 -2.45 -10.18
C ALA A 50 -8.77 -2.38 -10.23
N CYS A 51 -9.35 -1.37 -9.59
CA CYS A 51 -10.81 -1.21 -9.54
C CYS A 51 -11.40 -0.74 -10.88
N GLU A 52 -10.59 -0.01 -11.66
CA GLU A 52 -10.94 0.48 -12.99
C GLU A 52 -9.78 0.23 -13.97
N PRO A 53 -10.05 0.13 -15.29
CA PRO A 53 -9.01 -0.01 -16.30
C PRO A 53 -8.01 1.14 -16.25
N ALA A 54 -6.77 0.87 -15.85
CA ALA A 54 -5.72 1.90 -15.78
C ALA A 54 -4.31 1.33 -15.99
N PRO A 55 -3.33 2.16 -16.41
CA PRO A 55 -1.92 1.76 -16.43
C PRO A 55 -1.44 1.44 -15.01
N LEU A 56 -0.77 0.30 -14.86
CA LEU A 56 -0.22 -0.16 -13.58
C LEU A 56 1.30 -0.11 -13.62
N THR A 57 1.90 0.25 -12.49
CA THR A 57 3.33 0.03 -12.26
C THR A 57 3.54 -0.67 -10.93
N VAL A 58 4.57 -1.51 -10.87
CA VAL A 58 5.03 -2.17 -9.66
C VAL A 58 6.51 -1.87 -9.52
N SER A 59 6.94 -1.42 -8.34
CA SER A 59 8.36 -1.35 -7.99
C SER A 59 8.66 -2.28 -6.84
N LEU A 60 9.83 -2.91 -6.88
CA LEU A 60 10.37 -3.75 -5.83
C LEU A 60 11.65 -3.11 -5.29
N ALA A 61 11.74 -3.01 -3.97
CA ALA A 61 12.93 -2.57 -3.26
C ALA A 61 13.29 -3.57 -2.16
N LEU A 62 14.54 -3.52 -1.68
CA LEU A 62 14.91 -4.20 -0.44
C LEU A 62 14.16 -3.59 0.74
N GLY A 63 13.97 -4.36 1.81
CA GLY A 63 13.47 -3.80 3.06
C GLY A 63 14.45 -2.83 3.72
N ARG A 64 14.00 -2.24 4.82
CA ARG A 64 14.71 -1.16 5.52
C ARG A 64 15.78 -1.64 6.50
N GLU A 65 16.11 -2.94 6.54
CA GLU A 65 17.07 -3.44 7.52
C GLU A 65 18.43 -2.76 7.36
N GLY A 66 18.91 -2.12 8.43
CA GLY A 66 20.21 -1.44 8.45
C GLY A 66 20.22 -0.02 7.89
N LEU A 67 19.08 0.51 7.43
CA LEU A 67 18.98 1.89 6.95
C LEU A 67 18.77 2.91 8.07
N ALA A 68 19.43 4.06 7.96
CA ALA A 68 19.20 5.20 8.83
C ALA A 68 17.86 5.89 8.53
N PRO A 69 17.31 6.68 9.49
CA PRO A 69 16.16 7.53 9.22
C PRO A 69 16.45 8.48 8.05
N GLY A 70 15.56 8.51 7.06
CA GLY A 70 15.69 9.34 5.85
C GLY A 70 16.41 8.66 4.68
N GLU A 71 17.04 7.49 4.87
CA GLU A 71 17.57 6.71 3.75
C GLU A 71 16.45 5.98 3.01
N THR A 72 16.58 5.94 1.69
CA THR A 72 15.68 5.24 0.77
C THR A 72 16.08 3.78 0.63
N ASN A 73 15.08 2.92 0.43
CA ASN A 73 15.31 1.51 0.15
C ASN A 73 16.08 1.33 -1.18
N GLU A 74 16.97 0.34 -1.25
CA GLU A 74 17.67 -0.02 -2.49
C GLU A 74 16.67 -0.61 -3.50
N ALA A 75 16.59 -0.01 -4.69
CA ALA A 75 15.70 -0.49 -5.75
C ALA A 75 16.21 -1.81 -6.34
N VAL A 76 15.30 -2.76 -6.52
CA VAL A 76 15.59 -4.09 -7.08
C VAL A 76 15.06 -4.22 -8.51
N GLY A 77 13.85 -3.72 -8.77
CA GLY A 77 13.23 -3.79 -10.09
C GLY A 77 11.99 -2.91 -10.19
N ALA A 78 11.58 -2.66 -11.43
CA ALA A 78 10.36 -1.92 -11.73
C ALA A 78 9.71 -2.50 -12.99
N TRP A 79 8.39 -2.63 -12.96
CA TRP A 79 7.60 -3.19 -14.05
C TRP A 79 6.42 -2.29 -14.36
N THR A 80 6.08 -2.18 -15.63
CA THR A 80 4.91 -1.46 -16.13
C THR A 80 4.03 -2.42 -16.90
N ALA A 81 2.73 -2.42 -16.63
CA ALA A 81 1.80 -3.24 -17.40
C ALA A 81 1.74 -2.70 -18.84
N SER A 82 1.88 -3.58 -19.84
CA SER A 82 1.94 -3.19 -21.25
C SER A 82 0.60 -2.64 -21.79
N ALA A 83 -0.48 -2.84 -21.05
CA ALA A 83 -1.82 -2.31 -21.35
C ALA A 83 -2.56 -1.98 -20.04
N PRO A 84 -3.60 -1.11 -20.09
CA PRO A 84 -4.46 -0.88 -18.94
C PRO A 84 -5.08 -2.18 -18.41
N VAL A 85 -5.05 -2.37 -17.09
CA VAL A 85 -5.57 -3.55 -16.40
C VAL A 85 -6.80 -3.17 -15.60
N ALA A 86 -7.86 -3.99 -15.66
CA ALA A 86 -9.17 -3.72 -15.06
C ALA A 86 -9.62 -4.77 -14.02
N ALA A 87 -8.71 -5.65 -13.61
CA ALA A 87 -9.00 -6.78 -12.72
C ALA A 87 -7.71 -7.26 -12.04
N THR A 88 -7.78 -8.41 -11.35
CA THR A 88 -6.59 -9.06 -10.81
C THR A 88 -5.66 -9.52 -11.93
N THR A 89 -4.38 -9.19 -11.82
CA THR A 89 -3.31 -9.73 -12.65
C THR A 89 -2.10 -10.08 -11.80
N GLU A 90 -1.24 -10.92 -12.35
CA GLU A 90 -0.05 -11.45 -11.70
C GLU A 90 1.20 -10.97 -12.43
N LEU A 91 2.24 -10.69 -11.65
CA LEU A 91 3.59 -10.37 -12.12
C LEU A 91 4.55 -11.40 -11.49
N ALA A 92 4.97 -12.38 -12.29
CA ALA A 92 6.00 -13.32 -11.87
C ALA A 92 7.37 -12.63 -11.94
N LEU A 93 8.03 -12.42 -10.80
CA LEU A 93 9.22 -11.58 -10.74
C LEU A 93 10.40 -12.16 -11.55
N HIS A 94 10.52 -13.48 -11.60
CA HIS A 94 11.58 -14.20 -12.31
C HIS A 94 11.37 -14.25 -13.84
N ASP A 95 10.13 -14.07 -14.31
CA ASP A 95 9.74 -14.06 -15.72
C ASP A 95 8.43 -13.26 -15.86
N PRO A 96 8.52 -11.92 -15.99
CA PRO A 96 7.35 -11.03 -16.00
C PRO A 96 6.31 -11.36 -17.08
N GLY A 97 6.71 -12.09 -18.13
CA GLY A 97 5.87 -12.42 -19.26
C GLY A 97 5.53 -11.20 -20.13
N ALA A 98 4.76 -11.43 -21.21
CA ALA A 98 4.47 -10.41 -22.21
C ALA A 98 3.47 -9.33 -21.76
N GLY A 99 2.83 -9.49 -20.58
CA GLY A 99 1.90 -8.49 -20.03
C GLY A 99 2.59 -7.37 -19.26
N TRP A 100 3.89 -7.50 -19.01
CA TRP A 100 4.68 -6.59 -18.20
C TRP A 100 6.00 -6.23 -18.91
N GLU A 101 6.35 -4.96 -18.86
CA GLU A 101 7.65 -4.44 -19.28
C GLU A 101 8.54 -4.25 -18.06
N GLY A 102 9.65 -4.99 -18.00
CA GLY A 102 10.66 -4.89 -16.96
C GLY A 102 11.57 -6.13 -16.97
N ASP A 103 12.74 -6.01 -16.34
CA ASP A 103 13.71 -7.10 -16.31
C ASP A 103 13.30 -8.19 -15.29
N PRO A 104 13.64 -9.46 -15.54
CA PRO A 104 13.45 -10.52 -14.55
C PRO A 104 14.36 -10.31 -13.34
N VAL A 105 13.84 -10.63 -12.16
CA VAL A 105 14.52 -10.54 -10.87
C VAL A 105 14.43 -11.87 -10.14
N GLU A 106 15.59 -12.36 -9.69
CA GLU A 106 15.70 -13.48 -8.77
C GLU A 106 15.83 -12.96 -7.33
N LEU A 107 14.95 -13.44 -6.44
CA LEU A 107 15.00 -13.05 -5.04
C LEU A 107 16.03 -13.89 -4.27
N LEU A 108 16.74 -13.22 -3.36
CA LEU A 108 17.78 -13.82 -2.52
C LEU A 108 17.31 -14.13 -1.10
N GLY A 109 17.76 -15.28 -0.58
CA GLY A 109 17.14 -16.03 0.50
C GLY A 109 16.98 -15.37 1.87
N ALA A 110 17.88 -14.47 2.25
CA ALA A 110 17.90 -13.87 3.58
C ALA A 110 17.36 -12.43 3.62
N ARG A 111 16.87 -11.91 2.50
CA ARG A 111 16.46 -10.50 2.38
C ARG A 111 14.95 -10.36 2.58
N SER A 112 14.56 -9.19 3.07
CA SER A 112 13.18 -8.72 2.97
C SER A 112 13.04 -7.78 1.77
N TYR A 113 11.81 -7.68 1.28
CA TYR A 113 11.45 -6.90 0.12
C TYR A 113 10.18 -6.11 0.39
N VAL A 114 10.06 -5.00 -0.31
CA VAL A 114 8.88 -4.14 -0.32
C VAL A 114 8.45 -3.99 -1.77
N ALA A 115 7.23 -4.39 -2.08
CA ALA A 115 6.61 -4.17 -3.37
C ALA A 115 5.56 -3.06 -3.24
N ASP A 116 5.70 -2.03 -4.06
CA ASP A 116 4.80 -0.88 -4.13
C ASP A 116 4.07 -0.91 -5.47
N GLY A 117 2.75 -0.78 -5.43
CA GLY A 117 1.91 -0.73 -6.63
C GLY A 117 1.34 0.67 -6.83
N SER A 118 1.31 1.14 -8.07
CA SER A 118 0.65 2.39 -8.43
C SER A 118 -0.23 2.24 -9.68
N VAL A 119 -1.23 3.12 -9.78
CA VAL A 119 -2.27 3.12 -10.80
C VAL A 119 -2.45 4.52 -11.36
N GLY A 120 -2.49 4.66 -12.69
CA GLY A 120 -2.67 5.95 -13.35
C GLY A 120 -1.54 6.98 -13.09
N GLY A 121 -0.35 6.52 -12.68
CA GLY A 121 0.84 7.35 -12.47
C GLY A 121 0.89 8.12 -11.15
N GLN A 122 -0.22 8.28 -10.43
CA GLN A 122 -0.27 8.95 -9.12
C GLN A 122 -1.16 8.26 -8.07
N GLY A 123 -2.05 7.36 -8.49
CA GLY A 123 -2.85 6.56 -7.56
C GLY A 123 -2.00 5.45 -6.93
N SER A 124 -2.25 5.12 -5.67
CA SER A 124 -1.58 4.02 -4.98
C SER A 124 -2.47 2.79 -4.94
N LEU A 125 -1.89 1.61 -5.23
CA LEU A 125 -2.48 0.30 -4.93
C LEU A 125 -2.10 -0.17 -3.52
N GLY A 126 -1.23 0.57 -2.82
CA GLY A 126 -0.64 0.23 -1.55
C GLY A 126 0.76 -0.39 -1.69
N THR A 127 1.17 -1.03 -0.60
CA THR A 127 2.49 -1.63 -0.42
C THR A 127 2.33 -2.98 0.27
N VAL A 128 3.15 -3.96 -0.11
CA VAL A 128 3.29 -5.24 0.60
C VAL A 128 4.75 -5.49 0.94
N ALA A 129 5.02 -5.85 2.20
CA ALA A 129 6.35 -6.20 2.67
C ALA A 129 6.40 -7.70 2.98
N PHE A 130 7.45 -8.39 2.55
CA PHE A 130 7.59 -9.82 2.74
C PHE A 130 9.07 -10.22 2.85
N ARG A 131 9.35 -11.32 3.53
CA ARG A 131 10.69 -11.94 3.53
C ARG A 131 10.72 -13.08 2.54
N TYR A 132 11.88 -13.33 1.92
CA TYR A 132 12.03 -14.51 1.07
C TYR A 132 11.69 -15.80 1.81
N ALA A 133 12.10 -15.91 3.08
CA ALA A 133 11.80 -17.07 3.92
C ALA A 133 10.29 -17.31 4.12
N ASP A 134 9.46 -16.29 3.92
CA ASP A 134 8.00 -16.42 4.04
C ASP A 134 7.38 -17.12 2.83
N LEU A 135 8.02 -17.05 1.65
CA LEU A 135 7.53 -17.66 0.41
C LEU A 135 7.35 -19.17 0.56
N ALA A 136 8.25 -19.84 1.29
CA ALA A 136 8.17 -21.27 1.57
C ALA A 136 6.96 -21.69 2.43
N ARG A 137 6.26 -20.72 3.03
CA ARG A 137 5.03 -20.93 3.81
C ARG A 137 3.78 -20.50 3.06
N MET A 138 3.93 -19.94 1.86
CA MET A 138 2.83 -19.50 1.04
C MET A 138 2.25 -20.65 0.24
N GLU A 139 0.93 -20.63 0.06
CA GLU A 139 0.25 -21.60 -0.79
C GLU A 139 -0.07 -20.97 -2.16
N PRO A 140 0.27 -21.63 -3.28
CA PRO A 140 -0.14 -21.17 -4.60
C PRO A 140 -1.65 -20.91 -4.68
N GLY A 141 -2.02 -19.82 -5.35
CA GLY A 141 -3.43 -19.39 -5.48
C GLY A 141 -3.99 -18.64 -4.26
N SER A 142 -3.16 -18.34 -3.24
CA SER A 142 -3.51 -17.45 -2.14
C SER A 142 -2.76 -16.12 -2.26
N VAL A 143 -3.40 -15.02 -1.86
CA VAL A 143 -2.78 -13.70 -1.85
C VAL A 143 -2.48 -13.30 -0.41
N TYR A 144 -1.23 -12.92 -0.16
CA TYR A 144 -0.76 -12.44 1.14
C TYR A 144 -0.62 -10.93 1.10
N VAL A 145 -1.22 -10.25 2.06
CA VAL A 145 -1.18 -8.79 2.20
C VAL A 145 -0.64 -8.41 3.57
N ASN A 146 -0.18 -7.17 3.72
CA ASN A 146 0.18 -6.63 5.03
C ASN A 146 -1.04 -6.71 5.99
N GLY A 147 -0.78 -7.13 7.22
CA GLY A 147 -1.73 -7.00 8.32
C GLY A 147 -2.13 -5.55 8.59
N THR A 148 -3.16 -5.36 9.41
CA THR A 148 -3.62 -4.03 9.83
C THR A 148 -2.84 -3.49 11.03
N ASP A 149 -2.06 -4.33 11.71
CA ASP A 149 -1.23 -3.95 12.84
C ASP A 149 0.12 -3.44 12.31
N PRO A 150 0.44 -2.14 12.46
CA PRO A 150 1.70 -1.58 12.00
C PRO A 150 2.91 -2.10 12.78
N ASP A 151 2.70 -2.68 13.97
CA ASP A 151 3.76 -3.22 14.82
C ASP A 151 4.00 -4.72 14.56
N ALA A 152 3.09 -5.38 13.82
CA ALA A 152 3.21 -6.79 13.46
C ALA A 152 3.62 -6.96 11.99
N VAL A 153 4.77 -7.60 11.74
CA VAL A 153 5.15 -8.10 10.41
C VAL A 153 4.40 -9.42 10.14
N GLU A 154 3.08 -9.40 10.26
CA GLU A 154 2.23 -10.54 9.97
C GLU A 154 1.56 -10.33 8.61
N MET A 155 1.70 -11.34 7.75
CA MET A 155 0.99 -11.37 6.48
C MET A 155 -0.34 -12.09 6.67
N VAL A 156 -1.41 -11.48 6.16
CA VAL A 156 -2.74 -12.05 6.16
C VAL A 156 -2.96 -12.76 4.83
N ARG A 157 -3.25 -14.06 4.92
CA ARG A 157 -3.64 -14.88 3.77
C ARG A 157 -5.09 -14.58 3.38
N LEU A 158 -5.34 -14.39 2.09
CA LEU A 158 -6.65 -14.20 1.48
C LEU A 158 -6.77 -15.15 0.27
N SER A 159 -8.00 -15.54 -0.05
CA SER A 159 -8.30 -16.02 -1.41
C SER A 159 -8.21 -14.86 -2.41
N VAL A 160 -8.10 -15.19 -3.71
CA VAL A 160 -8.08 -14.18 -4.78
C VAL A 160 -9.36 -13.34 -4.79
N GLU A 161 -10.51 -13.96 -4.50
CA GLU A 161 -11.81 -13.27 -4.45
C GLU A 161 -11.90 -12.31 -3.25
N GLU A 162 -11.48 -12.75 -2.06
CA GLU A 162 -11.42 -11.89 -0.88
C GLU A 162 -10.44 -10.73 -1.07
N PHE A 163 -9.30 -10.99 -1.72
CA PHE A 163 -8.34 -9.94 -2.08
C PHE A 163 -8.97 -8.89 -3.01
N ALA A 164 -9.63 -9.32 -4.08
CA ALA A 164 -10.30 -8.43 -5.02
C ALA A 164 -11.42 -7.61 -4.34
N SER A 165 -12.27 -8.27 -3.55
CA SER A 165 -13.35 -7.61 -2.80
C SER A 165 -12.83 -6.59 -1.78
N ARG A 166 -11.70 -6.90 -1.13
CA ARG A 166 -11.05 -5.98 -0.19
C ARG A 166 -10.34 -4.82 -0.89
N ALA A 167 -9.78 -5.07 -2.08
CA ALA A 167 -9.12 -4.04 -2.88
C ALA A 167 -10.12 -2.99 -3.40
N CYS A 168 -11.33 -3.43 -3.78
CA CYS A 168 -12.38 -2.60 -4.36
C CYS A 168 -13.72 -2.84 -3.67
N PRO A 169 -13.93 -2.28 -2.46
CA PRO A 169 -15.21 -2.40 -1.76
C PRO A 169 -16.31 -1.69 -2.55
N SER A 170 -17.43 -2.39 -2.75
CA SER A 170 -18.65 -1.88 -3.43
C SER A 170 -19.45 -0.91 -2.57
#